data_AF-A0A5C7UFL1-F1
#
_entry.id   AF-A0A5C7UFL1-F1
#
_cell.length_a   1.000
_cell.length_b   1.000
_cell.length_c   1.000
_cell.angle_alpha   90.00
_cell.angle_beta   90.00
_cell.angle_gamma   90.00
#
_symmetry.space_group_name_H-M   'P 1'
#
loop_
_entity.id
_entity.type
_entity.pdbx_description
1 polymer ?
#
loop_
_entity_poly.entity_id
_entity_poly.type
_entity_poly.pdbx_seq_one_letter_code
_entity_poly.pdbx_strand_id
1 'polypeptide(L)'
;MGVYLGLVSHDKAFTSLKQPGLIINNFSVVAEEEMKRLRKLIYTTYDGDYISNLPTCDCGEIKGVPNLGVMCTNCGKEVVDTSNQELEPILWIKSPEGVRKLISPLVVSLLSETFTSNEFNVIRWFCDYSYNPKTVIPDWMQTVLESKFQRGYNNFIDNFYDIINFLATLRPFRGKNTNTEQLLELIERHRLDAYNPVFSSHIPLPNKAMLILEQNNSGNYTDKTVKDVVDAANIMAGIDSPLVQMKIRSKELRVAKTLWKLSDYYTEYIKTGAAKKEGLIRKHILATRSHWSARAVITSITNNHKYDELHVPWGVAVGALKLHIFNKLIKRGNTPNEMLGKVSKYAVTYNREIDDILNELIEESPYDGIPVTFGRNPSLVRASIQLMNITKVKKDTSDTTISMSILSVKGPNADFDGDEMGAMLALDNKTADMMYELAPHKSVGSLTEPYGISKNLSLPKPALSVMASWMEDRDDGPVTTDDMSFMESLA
;
A
#
# COMPACT_ATOMS: atom_id res chain seq x y z
N MET A 1 18.54 -0.69 -14.96
CA MET A 1 18.38 0.68 -14.43
C MET A 1 17.99 0.57 -12.97
N GLY A 2 18.74 1.20 -12.07
CA GLY A 2 18.33 1.28 -10.66
C GLY A 2 17.19 2.29 -10.49
N VAL A 3 16.28 2.03 -9.56
CA VAL A 3 15.28 3.02 -9.12
C VAL A 3 15.92 3.83 -7.99
N TYR A 4 15.88 5.16 -8.08
CA TYR A 4 16.40 6.05 -7.04
C TYR A 4 15.38 7.16 -6.74
N LEU A 5 15.42 7.68 -5.51
CA LEU A 5 14.64 8.84 -5.12
C LEU A 5 15.32 10.10 -5.63
N GLY A 6 14.55 10.99 -6.27
CA GLY A 6 15.02 12.27 -6.78
C GLY A 6 14.08 13.40 -6.37
N LEU A 7 14.60 14.62 -6.31
CA LEU A 7 13.78 15.80 -6.12
C LEU A 7 12.96 16.06 -7.39
N VAL A 8 11.71 16.49 -7.21
CA VAL A 8 10.79 16.79 -8.31
C VAL A 8 10.70 18.29 -8.50
N SER A 9 10.88 18.77 -9.73
CA SER A 9 10.61 20.18 -10.05
C SER A 9 9.11 20.41 -10.16
N HIS A 10 8.56 21.17 -9.21
CA HIS A 10 7.13 21.49 -9.21
C HIS A 10 6.74 22.46 -10.33
N ASP A 11 7.62 23.36 -10.76
CA ASP A 11 7.37 24.20 -11.93
C ASP A 11 7.31 23.39 -13.22
N LYS A 12 8.16 22.36 -13.37
CA LYS A 12 8.08 21.41 -14.48
C LYS A 12 6.76 20.65 -14.44
N ALA A 13 6.39 20.11 -13.27
CA ALA A 13 5.13 19.39 -13.08
C ALA A 13 3.92 20.27 -13.40
N PHE A 14 3.93 21.53 -12.98
CA PHE A 14 2.86 22.49 -13.24
C PHE A 14 2.72 22.83 -14.74
N THR A 15 3.84 23.06 -15.42
CA THR A 15 3.84 23.36 -16.87
C THR A 15 3.48 22.16 -17.74
N SER A 16 3.69 20.94 -17.23
CA SER A 16 3.29 19.70 -17.92
C SER A 16 1.84 19.27 -17.67
N LEU A 17 1.07 20.01 -16.86
CA LEU A 17 -0.32 19.65 -16.60
C LEU A 17 -1.13 19.65 -17.91
N LYS A 18 -1.91 18.59 -18.12
CA LYS A 18 -2.81 18.49 -19.29
C LYS A 18 -3.90 19.56 -19.28
N GLN A 19 -4.26 20.03 -18.08
CA GLN A 19 -5.29 21.02 -17.84
C GLN A 19 -4.82 22.04 -16.80
N PRO A 20 -5.28 23.30 -16.87
CA PRO A 20 -4.81 24.35 -15.97
C PRO A 20 -5.11 24.00 -14.49
N GLY A 21 -4.07 24.03 -13.66
CA GLY A 21 -4.22 23.90 -12.21
C GLY A 21 -4.90 25.13 -11.59
N LEU A 22 -5.70 24.91 -10.55
CA LEU A 22 -6.40 25.99 -9.85
C LEU A 22 -5.47 26.66 -8.83
N ILE A 23 -5.27 27.97 -8.97
CA ILE A 23 -4.38 28.74 -8.09
C ILE A 23 -5.14 29.24 -6.85
N ILE A 24 -4.75 28.76 -5.67
CA ILE A 24 -5.45 29.08 -4.42
C ILE A 24 -5.34 30.56 -4.02
N ASN A 25 -4.27 31.23 -4.43
CA ASN A 25 -3.98 32.63 -4.10
C ASN A 25 -5.12 33.59 -4.49
N ASN A 26 -5.86 33.23 -5.54
CA ASN A 26 -6.86 34.09 -6.18
C ASN A 26 -8.29 33.85 -5.67
N PHE A 27 -8.51 32.81 -4.86
CA PHE A 27 -9.83 32.54 -4.29
C PHE A 27 -10.24 33.68 -3.36
N SER A 28 -11.46 34.18 -3.48
CA SER A 28 -11.97 35.15 -2.50
C SER A 28 -12.38 34.44 -1.21
N VAL A 29 -11.84 34.94 -0.10
CA VAL A 29 -12.15 34.48 1.26
C VAL A 29 -13.35 35.21 1.87
N VAL A 30 -13.96 36.14 1.12
CA VAL A 30 -15.08 36.96 1.59
C VAL A 30 -16.42 36.31 1.25
N ALA A 31 -16.51 35.64 0.09
CA ALA A 31 -17.74 34.96 -0.34
C ALA A 31 -17.84 33.56 0.29
N GLU A 32 -18.92 33.30 1.03
CA GLU A 32 -19.15 32.01 1.69
C GLU A 32 -19.21 30.84 0.69
N GLU A 33 -19.85 31.06 -0.47
CA GLU A 33 -19.96 30.04 -1.52
C GLU A 33 -18.60 29.67 -2.13
N GLU A 34 -17.69 30.64 -2.25
CA GLU A 34 -16.35 30.40 -2.78
C GLU A 34 -15.47 29.65 -1.78
N MET A 35 -15.66 29.91 -0.48
CA MET A 35 -15.03 29.13 0.59
C MET A 35 -15.58 27.69 0.65
N LYS A 36 -16.88 27.48 0.44
CA LYS A 36 -17.47 26.13 0.31
C LYS A 36 -16.87 25.40 -0.89
N ARG A 37 -16.74 26.08 -2.04
CA ARG A 37 -16.09 25.55 -3.25
C ARG A 37 -14.65 25.14 -2.98
N LEU A 38 -13.86 26.01 -2.32
CA LEU A 38 -12.48 25.71 -1.97
C LEU A 38 -12.36 24.47 -1.07
N ARG A 39 -13.23 24.33 -0.07
CA ARG A 39 -13.23 23.15 0.82
C ARG A 39 -13.46 21.84 0.06
N LYS A 40 -14.42 21.80 -0.88
CA LYS A 40 -14.67 20.63 -1.75
C LYS A 40 -13.47 20.25 -2.62
N LEU A 41 -12.58 21.20 -2.91
CA LEU A 41 -11.36 20.97 -3.70
C LEU A 41 -10.18 20.51 -2.84
N ILE A 42 -10.16 20.85 -1.55
CA ILE A 42 -9.07 20.48 -0.63
C ILE A 42 -9.20 19.02 -0.18
N TYR A 43 -10.38 18.58 0.26
CA TYR A 43 -10.56 17.24 0.83
C TYR A 43 -11.82 16.55 0.33
N THR A 44 -11.83 15.22 0.40
CA THR A 44 -12.98 14.38 0.06
C THR A 44 -13.73 14.03 1.34
N THR A 45 -15.05 14.25 1.35
CA THR A 45 -15.92 13.84 2.45
C THR A 45 -16.65 12.56 2.08
N TYR A 46 -16.57 11.55 2.94
CA TYR A 46 -17.39 10.35 2.85
C TYR A 46 -18.52 10.39 3.88
N ASP A 47 -19.74 10.34 3.37
CA ASP A 47 -20.98 10.29 4.16
C ASP A 47 -21.51 8.85 4.13
N GLY A 48 -21.05 8.02 5.08
CA GLY A 48 -21.45 6.61 5.23
C GLY A 48 -20.47 5.57 4.68
N ASP A 49 -20.85 4.28 4.79
CA ASP A 49 -19.97 3.14 4.51
C ASP A 49 -19.80 2.81 3.01
N TYR A 50 -20.51 3.52 2.13
CA TYR A 50 -20.51 3.24 0.68
C TYR A 50 -19.72 4.29 -0.10
N ILE A 51 -18.65 3.83 -0.75
CA ILE A 51 -17.94 4.62 -1.76
C ILE A 51 -18.76 4.53 -3.06
N SER A 52 -19.28 5.67 -3.52
CA SER A 52 -19.99 5.74 -4.79
C SER A 52 -18.98 5.68 -5.95
N ASN A 53 -19.17 4.70 -6.84
CA ASN A 53 -18.41 4.58 -8.09
C ASN A 53 -19.09 5.30 -9.26
N LEU A 54 -20.04 6.20 -8.98
CA LEU A 54 -20.67 6.98 -10.04
C LEU A 54 -19.63 7.91 -10.68
N PRO A 55 -19.61 8.02 -12.02
CA PRO A 55 -18.78 8.98 -12.70
C PRO A 55 -18.97 10.37 -12.11
N THR A 56 -17.87 11.08 -11.87
CA THR A 56 -17.92 12.39 -11.23
C THR A 56 -16.79 13.26 -11.73
N CYS A 57 -17.02 14.57 -11.79
CA CYS A 57 -15.92 15.52 -11.95
C CYS A 57 -15.11 15.63 -10.65
N ASP A 58 -13.92 16.21 -10.75
CA ASP A 58 -12.96 16.36 -9.64
C ASP A 58 -13.49 17.17 -8.44
N CYS A 59 -14.43 18.10 -8.60
CA CYS A 59 -15.02 18.80 -7.44
C CYS A 59 -16.28 18.12 -6.88
N GLY A 60 -16.76 17.04 -7.52
CA GLY A 60 -17.95 16.33 -7.10
C GLY A 60 -19.28 17.03 -7.40
N GLU A 61 -19.28 18.12 -8.18
CA GLU A 61 -20.49 18.90 -8.47
C GLU A 61 -21.39 18.22 -9.50
N ILE A 62 -20.79 17.64 -10.54
CA ILE A 62 -21.50 16.89 -11.60
C ILE A 62 -21.21 15.41 -11.41
N LYS A 63 -22.27 14.60 -11.32
CA LYS A 63 -22.19 13.15 -11.07
C LYS A 63 -23.13 12.36 -11.97
N GLY A 64 -22.85 11.07 -12.16
CA GLY A 64 -23.71 10.10 -12.81
C GLY A 64 -23.30 9.76 -14.23
N VAL A 65 -23.66 8.53 -14.64
CA VAL A 65 -23.38 7.97 -15.97
C VAL A 65 -23.85 8.87 -17.13
N PRO A 66 -25.03 9.52 -17.08
CA PRO A 66 -25.48 10.38 -18.18
C PRO A 66 -24.59 11.60 -18.43
N ASN A 67 -23.77 11.98 -17.44
CA ASN A 67 -22.91 13.15 -17.50
C ASN A 67 -21.48 12.80 -17.93
N LEU A 68 -21.18 11.55 -18.29
CA LEU A 68 -19.87 11.16 -18.81
C LEU A 68 -19.47 12.06 -19.98
N GLY A 69 -18.25 12.61 -19.92
CA GLY A 69 -17.72 13.53 -20.92
C GLY A 69 -18.13 15.00 -20.77
N VAL A 70 -19.01 15.32 -19.81
CA VAL A 70 -19.42 16.71 -19.56
C VAL A 70 -18.30 17.46 -18.85
N MET A 71 -17.93 18.63 -19.39
CA MET A 71 -16.96 19.53 -18.77
C MET A 71 -17.61 20.29 -17.61
N CYS A 72 -17.07 20.13 -16.41
CA CYS A 72 -17.56 20.83 -15.24
C CYS A 72 -17.18 22.32 -15.27
N THR A 73 -18.17 23.21 -15.17
CA THR A 73 -17.95 24.66 -15.10
C THR A 73 -17.27 25.11 -13.80
N ASN A 74 -17.34 24.28 -12.76
CA ASN A 74 -16.78 24.59 -11.45
C ASN A 74 -15.28 24.23 -11.34
N CYS A 75 -14.87 23.01 -11.67
CA CYS A 75 -13.45 22.63 -11.62
C CYS A 75 -12.74 22.65 -12.98
N GLY A 76 -13.46 22.85 -14.09
CA GLY A 76 -12.90 22.77 -15.43
C GLY A 76 -12.53 21.35 -15.89
N LYS A 77 -12.93 20.32 -15.12
CA LYS A 77 -12.60 18.91 -15.37
C LYS A 77 -13.79 18.16 -15.94
N GLU A 78 -13.48 17.24 -16.84
CA GLU A 78 -14.44 16.31 -17.44
C GLU A 78 -14.97 15.33 -16.39
N VAL A 79 -16.23 14.93 -16.51
CA VAL A 79 -16.80 13.84 -15.73
C VAL A 79 -16.32 12.52 -16.33
N VAL A 80 -15.49 11.81 -15.58
CA VAL A 80 -14.96 10.48 -15.95
C VAL A 80 -15.36 9.45 -14.90
N ASP A 81 -15.22 8.16 -15.23
CA ASP A 81 -15.29 7.09 -14.24
C ASP A 81 -14.27 7.34 -13.13
N THR A 82 -14.64 7.06 -11.89
CA THR A 82 -13.76 7.26 -10.72
C THR A 82 -12.45 6.48 -10.81
N SER A 83 -12.47 5.32 -11.49
CA SER A 83 -11.29 4.50 -11.78
C SER A 83 -10.33 5.11 -12.80
N ASN A 84 -10.83 6.00 -13.66
CA ASN A 84 -10.06 6.68 -14.70
C ASN A 84 -9.65 8.10 -14.29
N GLN A 85 -9.98 8.55 -13.08
CA GLN A 85 -9.54 9.84 -12.56
C GLN A 85 -8.03 9.84 -12.38
N GLU A 86 -7.35 10.80 -13.01
CA GLU A 86 -5.92 10.99 -12.82
C GLU A 86 -5.64 11.53 -11.40
N LEU A 87 -4.67 10.93 -10.70
CA LEU A 87 -4.25 11.35 -9.36
C LEU A 87 -3.34 12.59 -9.40
N GLU A 88 -3.67 13.57 -10.24
CA GLU A 88 -2.91 14.82 -10.36
C GLU A 88 -3.36 15.84 -9.29
N PRO A 89 -2.46 16.69 -8.78
CA PRO A 89 -2.86 17.79 -7.90
C PRO A 89 -3.74 18.82 -8.64
N ILE A 90 -4.94 19.07 -8.10
CA ILE A 90 -5.88 20.05 -8.67
C ILE A 90 -5.53 21.47 -8.21
N LEU A 91 -5.24 21.62 -6.91
CA LEU A 91 -4.95 22.90 -6.29
C LEU A 91 -3.45 23.15 -6.22
N TRP A 92 -3.07 24.37 -6.58
CA TRP A 92 -1.69 24.84 -6.60
C TRP A 92 -1.56 26.17 -5.87
N ILE A 93 -0.43 26.34 -5.21
CA ILE A 93 -0.03 27.58 -4.57
C ILE A 93 0.98 28.25 -5.49
N LYS A 94 0.69 29.48 -5.89
CA LYS A 94 1.64 30.33 -6.63
C LYS A 94 2.45 31.15 -5.63
N SER A 95 3.70 31.47 -5.95
CA SER A 95 4.47 32.45 -5.19
C SER A 95 3.73 33.79 -5.14
N PRO A 96 3.37 34.30 -3.94
CA PRO A 96 2.58 35.52 -3.85
C PRO A 96 3.29 36.74 -4.42
N GLU A 97 2.52 37.76 -4.80
CA GLU A 97 3.10 38.99 -5.35
C GLU A 97 4.01 39.66 -4.31
N GLY A 98 5.27 39.89 -4.70
CA GLY A 98 6.32 40.44 -3.83
C GLY A 98 7.13 39.39 -3.06
N VAL A 99 6.79 38.10 -3.15
CA VAL A 99 7.60 36.98 -2.66
C VAL A 99 8.42 36.39 -3.81
N ARG A 100 9.69 36.04 -3.57
CA ARG A 100 10.64 35.63 -4.62
C ARG A 100 10.29 34.30 -5.29
N LYS A 101 10.43 33.20 -4.54
CA LYS A 101 10.20 31.82 -4.95
C LYS A 101 9.74 31.02 -3.74
N LEU A 102 9.08 29.88 -3.98
CA LEU A 102 8.71 28.91 -2.95
C LEU A 102 9.81 27.83 -2.88
N ILE A 103 10.12 27.35 -1.68
CA ILE A 103 11.03 26.21 -1.50
C ILE A 103 10.18 24.94 -1.55
N SER A 104 10.66 23.89 -2.22
CA SER A 104 9.98 22.59 -2.19
C SER A 104 9.77 22.12 -0.74
N PRO A 105 8.55 21.69 -0.35
CA PRO A 105 8.29 21.19 1.01
C PRO A 105 9.23 20.06 1.43
N LEU A 106 9.67 19.21 0.49
CA LEU A 106 10.65 18.14 0.77
C LEU A 106 12.05 18.73 1.07
N VAL A 107 12.44 19.80 0.40
CA VAL A 107 13.72 20.46 0.72
C VAL A 107 13.64 21.19 2.06
N VAL A 108 12.47 21.75 2.41
CA VAL A 108 12.23 22.33 3.74
C VAL A 108 12.38 21.28 4.84
N SER A 109 11.92 20.04 4.64
CA SER A 109 12.09 18.96 5.61
C SER A 109 13.57 18.58 5.77
N LEU A 110 14.30 18.40 4.66
CA LEU A 110 15.74 18.09 4.66
C LEU A 110 16.57 19.19 5.35
N LEU A 111 16.28 20.45 5.04
CA LEU A 111 16.92 21.61 5.67
C LEU A 111 16.60 21.66 7.17
N SER A 112 15.35 21.42 7.54
CA SER A 112 14.91 21.43 8.93
C SER A 112 15.58 20.34 9.75
N GLU A 113 15.68 19.12 9.22
CA GLU A 113 16.36 18.01 9.88
C GLU A 113 17.87 18.27 10.03
N THR A 114 18.51 18.80 8.98
CA THR A 114 19.96 19.05 8.96
C THR A 114 20.37 20.20 9.86
N PHE A 115 19.60 21.29 9.86
CA PHE A 115 19.93 22.54 10.55
C PHE A 115 19.07 22.77 11.81
N THR A 116 18.83 21.69 12.56
CA THR A 116 18.25 21.75 13.91
C THR A 116 19.26 21.27 14.94
N SER A 117 19.44 22.02 16.02
CA SER A 117 20.29 21.64 17.16
C SER A 117 19.61 22.03 18.46
N ASN A 118 19.57 21.13 19.45
CA ASN A 118 18.90 21.36 20.74
C ASN A 118 17.45 21.88 20.56
N GLU A 119 16.71 21.25 19.64
CA GLU A 119 15.34 21.62 19.23
C GLU A 119 15.18 23.03 18.64
N PHE A 120 16.28 23.76 18.43
CA PHE A 120 16.29 25.04 17.74
C PHE A 120 16.54 24.85 16.25
N ASN A 121 15.57 25.23 15.41
CA ASN A 121 15.66 25.15 13.96
C ASN A 121 16.02 26.52 13.37
N VAL A 122 17.25 26.67 12.87
CA VAL A 122 17.75 27.97 12.40
C VAL A 122 17.17 28.38 11.03
N ILE A 123 16.81 27.41 10.19
CA ILE A 123 16.17 27.68 8.89
C ILE A 123 14.80 28.29 9.11
N ARG A 124 14.04 27.74 10.06
CA ARG A 124 12.75 28.30 10.47
C ARG A 124 12.92 29.66 11.13
N TRP A 125 13.97 29.86 11.92
CA TRP A 125 14.27 31.18 12.48
C TRP A 125 14.52 32.25 11.41
N PHE A 126 15.26 31.92 10.33
CA PHE A 126 15.48 32.84 9.21
C PHE A 126 14.18 33.20 8.47
N CYS A 127 13.31 32.21 8.24
CA CYS A 127 12.15 32.37 7.37
C CYS A 127 10.87 32.86 8.09
N ASP A 128 10.61 32.36 9.30
CA ASP A 128 9.38 32.62 10.06
C ASP A 128 9.67 33.59 11.21
N TYR A 129 9.28 34.87 11.03
CA TYR A 129 9.43 35.88 12.08
C TYR A 129 8.66 35.58 13.38
N SER A 130 7.62 34.75 13.30
CA SER A 130 6.84 34.32 14.47
C SER A 130 7.38 33.05 15.13
N TYR A 131 8.47 32.49 14.63
CA TYR A 131 9.12 31.35 15.25
C TYR A 131 9.60 31.70 16.65
N ASN A 132 9.00 31.02 17.64
CA ASN A 132 9.32 31.14 19.05
C ASN A 132 9.68 29.75 19.59
N PRO A 133 10.98 29.39 19.66
CA PRO A 133 11.40 28.08 20.16
C PRO A 133 11.06 27.94 21.65
N LYS A 134 10.75 26.72 22.09
CA LYS A 134 10.56 26.43 23.53
C LYS A 134 11.88 26.31 24.29
N THR A 135 12.98 26.14 23.57
CA THR A 135 14.32 25.98 24.12
C THR A 135 15.07 27.31 24.18
N VAL A 136 16.10 27.35 25.04
CA VAL A 136 17.01 28.49 25.11
C VAL A 136 17.76 28.62 23.79
N ILE A 137 17.89 29.85 23.30
CA ILE A 137 18.65 30.15 22.09
C ILE A 137 20.09 29.67 22.30
N PRO A 138 20.61 28.75 21.46
CA PRO A 138 21.95 28.22 21.64
C PRO A 138 23.06 29.27 21.45
N ASP A 139 24.19 29.13 22.16
CA ASP A 139 25.30 30.10 22.11
C ASP A 139 25.86 30.33 20.70
N TRP A 140 25.92 29.28 19.88
CA TRP A 140 26.41 29.37 18.51
C TRP A 140 25.54 30.28 17.61
N MET A 141 24.32 30.61 18.02
CA MET A 141 23.48 31.59 17.32
C MET A 141 24.06 33.01 17.37
N GLN A 142 24.94 33.33 18.33
CA GLN A 142 25.63 34.63 18.34
C GLN A 142 26.40 34.85 17.03
N THR A 143 27.09 33.83 16.54
CA THR A 143 27.79 33.88 15.25
C THR A 143 26.84 34.12 14.08
N VAL A 144 25.60 33.61 14.16
CA VAL A 144 24.56 33.86 13.14
C VAL A 144 24.04 35.29 13.23
N LEU A 145 23.83 35.80 14.45
CA LEU A 145 23.35 37.16 14.71
C LEU A 145 24.37 38.24 14.32
N GLU A 146 25.66 37.95 14.46
CA GLU A 146 26.78 38.81 14.05
C GLU A 146 27.06 38.76 12.54
N SER A 147 26.45 37.79 11.83
CA SER A 147 26.64 37.65 10.39
C SER A 147 25.93 38.75 9.59
N LYS A 148 26.25 38.86 8.30
CA LYS A 148 25.58 39.77 7.36
C LYS A 148 24.11 39.40 7.08
N PHE A 149 23.67 38.20 7.46
CA PHE A 149 22.37 37.67 7.07
C PHE A 149 21.26 38.18 7.99
N GLN A 150 20.19 38.71 7.40
CA GLN A 150 19.04 39.20 8.16
C GLN A 150 17.86 38.23 8.05
N ARG A 151 16.99 38.21 9.07
CA ARG A 151 15.75 37.41 9.01
C ARG A 151 14.81 37.96 7.93
N GLY A 152 14.13 37.04 7.27
CA GLY A 152 13.13 37.31 6.23
C GLY A 152 13.13 36.23 5.19
N TYR A 153 11.94 35.84 4.74
CA TYR A 153 11.81 34.77 3.78
C TYR A 153 12.46 35.16 2.45
N ASN A 154 12.17 36.36 1.94
CA ASN A 154 12.79 36.84 0.71
C ASN A 154 14.31 36.97 0.85
N ASN A 155 14.79 37.48 1.99
CA ASN A 155 16.22 37.60 2.24
C ASN A 155 16.92 36.23 2.30
N PHE A 156 16.24 35.24 2.89
CA PHE A 156 16.70 33.86 2.92
C PHE A 156 16.78 33.25 1.51
N ILE A 157 15.79 33.50 0.65
CA ILE A 157 15.83 33.05 -0.75
C ILE A 157 16.98 33.72 -1.52
N ASP A 158 17.09 35.05 -1.41
CA ASP A 158 18.10 35.84 -2.14
C ASP A 158 19.54 35.44 -1.72
N ASN A 159 19.73 34.98 -0.48
CA ASN A 159 21.04 34.56 0.07
C ASN A 159 21.12 33.05 0.37
N PHE A 160 20.27 32.22 -0.24
CA PHE A 160 20.09 30.83 0.18
C PHE A 160 21.40 30.04 0.23
N TYR A 161 22.13 29.98 -0.88
CA TYR A 161 23.37 29.19 -0.97
C TYR A 161 24.44 29.69 0.01
N ASP A 162 24.58 31.01 0.14
CA ASP A 162 25.50 31.63 1.10
C ASP A 162 25.16 31.25 2.54
N ILE A 163 23.86 31.30 2.91
CA ILE A 163 23.38 30.95 4.25
C ILE A 163 23.61 29.47 4.52
N ILE A 164 23.22 28.56 3.60
CA ILE A 164 23.37 27.12 3.80
C ILE A 164 24.84 26.72 3.93
N ASN A 165 25.72 27.27 3.08
CA ASN A 165 27.16 27.03 3.18
C ASN A 165 27.74 27.59 4.49
N PHE A 166 27.34 28.80 4.89
CA PHE A 166 27.76 29.38 6.16
C PHE A 166 27.32 28.52 7.35
N LEU A 167 26.05 28.10 7.39
CA LEU A 167 25.54 27.24 8.45
C LEU A 167 26.29 25.91 8.52
N ALA A 168 26.65 25.31 7.38
CA ALA A 168 27.44 24.08 7.34
C ALA A 168 28.85 24.23 7.97
N THR A 169 29.39 25.45 8.06
CA THR A 169 30.67 25.71 8.74
C THR A 169 30.55 25.78 10.27
N LEU A 170 29.35 25.99 10.81
CA LEU A 170 29.15 26.18 12.24
C LEU A 170 29.36 24.86 13.00
N ARG A 171 29.95 24.97 14.20
CA ARG A 171 30.31 23.82 15.05
C ARG A 171 29.19 22.76 15.24
N PRO A 172 27.90 23.10 15.39
CA PRO A 172 26.84 22.10 15.53
C PRO A 172 26.62 21.24 14.28
N PHE A 173 26.87 21.81 13.09
CA PHE A 173 26.55 21.20 11.79
C PHE A 173 27.80 20.70 11.05
N ARG A 174 28.98 21.17 11.46
CA ARG A 174 30.29 20.79 10.91
C ARG A 174 30.72 19.40 11.37
N GLY A 175 31.04 18.52 10.41
CA GLY A 175 31.77 17.26 10.65
C GLY A 175 31.03 16.16 11.42
N LYS A 176 29.75 16.34 11.78
CA LYS A 176 28.97 15.32 12.49
C LYS A 176 28.10 14.44 11.60
N ASN A 177 27.73 14.87 10.39
CA ASN A 177 26.76 14.16 9.56
C ASN A 177 27.22 14.10 8.09
N THR A 178 27.40 12.89 7.56
CA THR A 178 27.36 12.61 6.11
C THR A 178 26.17 13.31 5.45
N ASN A 179 25.07 13.49 6.18
CA ASN A 179 23.85 14.13 5.68
C ASN A 179 24.03 15.61 5.29
N THR A 180 24.86 16.40 6.01
CA THR A 180 25.05 17.83 5.65
C THR A 180 25.77 17.95 4.31
N GLU A 181 26.83 17.15 4.12
CA GLU A 181 27.59 17.12 2.86
C GLU A 181 26.74 16.58 1.71
N GLN A 182 25.99 15.49 1.94
CA GLN A 182 25.05 14.93 0.96
C GLN A 182 23.95 15.93 0.58
N LEU A 183 23.43 16.71 1.54
CA LEU A 183 22.44 17.75 1.27
C LEU A 183 23.03 18.88 0.42
N LEU A 184 24.24 19.33 0.74
CA LEU A 184 24.94 20.34 -0.05
C LEU A 184 25.20 19.85 -1.47
N GLU A 185 25.67 18.61 -1.63
CA GLU A 185 25.88 18.00 -2.95
C GLU A 185 24.58 17.90 -3.75
N LEU A 186 23.48 17.47 -3.10
CA LEU A 186 22.16 17.38 -3.72
C LEU A 186 21.67 18.76 -4.21
N ILE A 187 21.79 19.79 -3.36
CA ILE A 187 21.37 21.16 -3.69
C ILE A 187 22.23 21.74 -4.81
N GLU A 188 23.56 21.54 -4.75
CA GLU A 188 24.49 22.11 -5.73
C GLU A 188 24.35 21.42 -7.09
N ARG A 189 24.12 20.11 -7.11
CA ARG A 189 23.87 19.34 -8.35
C ARG A 189 22.71 19.91 -9.16
N HIS A 190 21.71 20.47 -8.48
CA HIS A 190 20.49 20.99 -9.10
C HIS A 190 20.50 22.52 -9.26
N ARG A 191 21.59 23.20 -8.92
CA ARG A 191 21.66 24.67 -8.89
C ARG A 191 21.43 25.33 -10.24
N LEU A 192 22.01 24.76 -11.29
CA LEU A 192 21.98 25.29 -12.66
C LEU A 192 20.89 24.67 -13.54
N ASP A 193 20.05 23.80 -12.98
CA ASP A 193 18.96 23.18 -13.73
C ASP A 193 17.94 24.24 -14.16
N ALA A 194 17.55 24.22 -15.44
CA ALA A 194 16.51 25.08 -15.98
C ALA A 194 15.18 24.94 -15.20
N TYR A 195 14.91 23.72 -14.73
CA TYR A 195 13.81 23.39 -13.82
C TYR A 195 14.37 22.99 -12.46
N ASN A 196 14.87 23.97 -11.72
CA ASN A 196 15.38 23.78 -10.37
C ASN A 196 14.29 23.14 -9.47
N PRO A 197 14.56 22.00 -8.80
CA PRO A 197 13.61 21.33 -7.92
C PRO A 197 13.65 21.83 -6.46
N VAL A 198 14.64 22.64 -6.09
CA VAL A 198 14.73 23.30 -4.78
C VAL A 198 13.76 24.47 -4.70
N PHE A 199 13.69 25.27 -5.76
CA PHE A 199 12.84 26.45 -5.84
C PHE A 199 11.77 26.32 -6.90
N SER A 200 10.58 26.80 -6.62
CA SER A 200 9.48 26.78 -7.59
C SER A 200 8.62 28.03 -7.48
N SER A 201 8.02 28.45 -8.58
CA SER A 201 6.97 29.46 -8.62
C SER A 201 5.61 28.87 -8.25
N HIS A 202 5.41 27.57 -8.46
CA HIS A 202 4.19 26.85 -8.12
C HIS A 202 4.50 25.59 -7.32
N ILE A 203 3.73 25.33 -6.27
CA ILE A 203 3.78 24.06 -5.52
C ILE A 203 2.38 23.46 -5.42
N PRO A 204 2.23 22.14 -5.53
CA PRO A 204 0.94 21.49 -5.43
C PRO A 204 0.51 21.36 -3.96
N LEU A 205 -0.79 21.46 -3.72
CA LEU A 205 -1.38 20.85 -2.53
C LEU A 205 -1.53 19.34 -2.75
N PRO A 206 -1.42 18.51 -1.70
CA PRO A 206 -1.71 17.09 -1.79
C PRO A 206 -3.09 16.83 -2.43
N ASN A 207 -3.19 15.79 -3.25
CA ASN A 207 -4.46 15.43 -3.88
C ASN A 207 -5.50 15.07 -2.81
N LYS A 208 -6.75 15.54 -2.99
CA LYS A 208 -7.87 15.30 -2.08
C LYS A 208 -8.20 13.82 -1.82
N ALA A 209 -7.75 12.90 -2.67
CA ALA A 209 -7.86 11.46 -2.46
C ALA A 209 -7.05 11.00 -1.24
N MET A 210 -6.01 11.76 -0.86
CA MET A 210 -5.17 11.53 0.32
C MET A 210 -5.68 12.30 1.55
N LEU A 211 -6.67 13.18 1.37
CA LEU A 211 -7.20 14.07 2.38
C LEU A 211 -8.67 13.72 2.59
N ILE A 212 -8.89 12.69 3.40
CA ILE A 212 -10.22 12.11 3.62
C ILE A 212 -10.78 12.60 4.94
N LEU A 213 -12.02 13.07 4.91
CA LEU A 213 -12.83 13.39 6.06
C LEU A 213 -14.01 12.41 6.12
N GLU A 214 -14.08 11.64 7.19
CA GLU A 214 -15.16 10.70 7.45
C GLU A 214 -16.21 11.38 8.32
N GLN A 215 -17.44 11.45 7.83
CA GLN A 215 -18.55 12.02 8.57
C GLN A 215 -19.49 10.91 9.03
N ASN A 216 -19.73 10.84 10.33
CA ASN A 216 -20.71 9.94 10.92
C ASN A 216 -21.64 10.71 11.88
N ASN A 217 -22.60 10.00 12.48
CA ASN A 217 -23.59 10.61 13.40
C ASN A 217 -22.96 11.28 14.64
N SER A 218 -21.73 10.92 14.99
CA SER A 218 -20.99 11.47 16.14
C SER A 218 -20.12 12.68 15.78
N GLY A 219 -19.92 12.96 14.49
CA GLY A 219 -19.18 14.10 14.00
C GLY A 219 -18.22 13.76 12.86
N ASN A 220 -17.25 14.65 12.66
CA ASN A 220 -16.27 14.57 11.59
C ASN A 220 -14.95 14.06 12.12
N TYR A 221 -14.44 13.00 11.49
CA TYR A 221 -13.18 12.35 11.82
C TYR A 221 -12.21 12.50 10.65
N THR A 222 -10.95 12.80 10.96
CA THR A 222 -9.89 12.93 9.95
C THR A 222 -8.55 12.62 10.59
N ASP A 223 -7.58 12.22 9.77
CA ASP A 223 -6.20 12.14 10.22
C ASP A 223 -5.69 13.53 10.63
N LYS A 224 -4.87 13.58 11.68
CA LYS A 224 -4.33 14.84 12.22
C LYS A 224 -3.53 15.63 11.18
N THR A 225 -2.85 14.94 10.28
CA THR A 225 -2.01 15.54 9.24
C THR A 225 -2.83 16.35 8.22
N VAL A 226 -4.10 15.98 7.97
CA VAL A 226 -5.00 16.72 7.06
C VAL A 226 -5.19 18.17 7.51
N LYS A 227 -5.18 18.42 8.83
CA LYS A 227 -5.30 19.76 9.39
C LYS A 227 -4.22 20.70 8.87
N ASP A 228 -2.96 20.24 8.78
CA ASP A 228 -1.87 21.10 8.34
C ASP A 228 -2.01 21.51 6.88
N VAL A 229 -2.54 20.62 6.04
CA VAL A 229 -2.84 20.92 4.63
C VAL A 229 -4.00 21.90 4.51
N VAL A 230 -5.08 21.70 5.27
CA VAL A 230 -6.23 22.60 5.30
C VAL A 230 -5.82 23.99 5.80
N ASP A 231 -5.01 24.06 6.87
CA ASP A 231 -4.48 25.32 7.38
C ASP A 231 -3.59 26.01 6.35
N ALA A 232 -2.68 25.28 5.69
CA ALA A 232 -1.84 25.80 4.62
C ALA A 232 -2.67 26.38 3.48
N ALA A 233 -3.71 25.66 3.05
CA ALA A 233 -4.63 26.11 2.02
C ALA A 233 -5.35 27.41 2.44
N ASN A 234 -5.91 27.46 3.65
CA ASN A 234 -6.60 28.64 4.17
C ASN A 234 -5.69 29.85 4.39
N ILE A 235 -4.41 29.65 4.77
CA ILE A 235 -3.43 30.73 4.93
C ILE A 235 -3.15 31.42 3.58
N MET A 236 -3.09 30.63 2.51
CA MET A 236 -2.77 31.09 1.15
C MET A 236 -3.99 31.53 0.35
N ALA A 237 -5.19 31.09 0.74
CA ALA A 237 -6.44 31.52 0.11
C ALA A 237 -6.59 33.05 0.14
N GLY A 238 -6.80 33.64 -1.03
CA GLY A 238 -7.01 35.07 -1.19
C GLY A 238 -5.81 35.96 -0.87
N ILE A 239 -4.60 35.39 -0.77
CA ILE A 239 -3.39 36.16 -0.41
C ILE A 239 -3.02 37.25 -1.44
N ASP A 240 -3.40 37.04 -2.70
CA ASP A 240 -3.25 38.00 -3.80
C ASP A 240 -4.60 38.48 -4.34
N SER A 241 -5.67 38.30 -3.55
CA SER A 241 -6.98 38.81 -3.94
C SER A 241 -6.97 40.34 -3.96
N PRO A 242 -7.51 40.99 -5.01
CA PRO A 242 -7.59 42.46 -5.08
C PRO A 242 -8.34 43.08 -3.89
N LEU A 243 -9.23 42.31 -3.25
CA LEU A 243 -10.00 42.73 -2.08
C LEU A 243 -9.18 42.77 -0.78
N VAL A 244 -8.00 42.14 -0.76
CA VAL A 244 -7.17 41.98 0.44
C VAL A 244 -5.77 42.50 0.18
N GLN A 245 -5.47 43.71 0.66
CA GLN A 245 -4.12 44.25 0.60
C GLN A 245 -3.28 43.76 1.78
N MET A 246 -2.18 43.06 1.48
CA MET A 246 -1.24 42.59 2.49
C MET A 246 0.15 43.18 2.28
N LYS A 247 0.81 43.55 3.38
CA LYS A 247 2.22 43.93 3.36
C LYS A 247 3.08 42.73 2.94
N ILE A 248 4.17 42.99 2.20
CA ILE A 248 5.10 41.95 1.73
C ILE A 248 5.59 41.08 2.90
N ARG A 249 5.96 41.68 4.03
CA ARG A 249 6.38 40.95 5.24
C ARG A 249 5.31 39.98 5.77
N SER A 250 4.03 40.32 5.65
CA SER A 250 2.93 39.43 6.03
C SER A 250 2.77 38.28 5.05
N LYS A 251 2.97 38.52 3.73
CA LYS A 251 2.99 37.46 2.72
C LYS A 251 4.15 36.49 2.92
N GLU A 252 5.35 37.02 3.17
CA GLU A 252 6.54 36.22 3.52
C GLU A 252 6.28 35.28 4.72
N LEU A 253 5.68 35.82 5.79
CA LEU A 253 5.35 35.03 6.98
C LEU A 253 4.34 33.90 6.68
N ARG A 254 3.31 34.19 5.88
CA ARG A 254 2.30 33.20 5.47
C ARG A 254 2.89 32.11 4.58
N VAL A 255 3.77 32.48 3.65
CA VAL A 255 4.51 31.52 2.81
C VAL A 255 5.36 30.61 3.67
N ALA A 256 6.17 31.17 4.59
CA ALA A 256 6.94 30.35 5.52
C ALA A 256 6.02 29.38 6.27
N LYS A 257 4.99 29.85 6.98
CA LYS A 257 4.07 28.96 7.72
C LYS A 257 3.46 27.85 6.85
N THR A 258 3.08 28.16 5.61
CA THR A 258 2.52 27.21 4.66
C THR A 258 3.54 26.13 4.28
N LEU A 259 4.77 26.52 3.93
CA LEU A 259 5.80 25.56 3.54
C LEU A 259 6.17 24.59 4.67
N TRP A 260 6.26 25.08 5.91
CA TRP A 260 6.47 24.22 7.06
C TRP A 260 5.30 23.28 7.32
N LYS A 261 4.05 23.76 7.23
CA LYS A 261 2.86 22.91 7.36
C LYS A 261 2.82 21.79 6.32
N LEU A 262 3.15 22.10 5.06
CA LEU A 262 3.22 21.09 4.01
C LEU A 262 4.39 20.12 4.21
N SER A 263 5.56 20.62 4.63
CA SER A 263 6.72 19.79 4.99
C SER A 263 6.38 18.82 6.13
N ASP A 264 5.74 19.32 7.18
CA ASP A 264 5.32 18.54 8.35
C ASP A 264 4.28 17.48 7.94
N TYR A 265 3.30 17.84 7.09
CA TYR A 265 2.34 16.90 6.51
C TYR A 265 3.04 15.76 5.78
N TYR A 266 3.92 16.05 4.82
CA TYR A 266 4.57 15.01 4.03
C TYR A 266 5.44 14.10 4.91
N THR A 267 6.19 14.68 5.84
CA THR A 267 7.05 13.92 6.76
C THR A 267 6.24 12.99 7.65
N GLU A 268 5.18 13.51 8.28
CA GLU A 268 4.35 12.72 9.18
C GLU A 268 3.51 11.69 8.42
N TYR A 269 3.00 12.02 7.24
CA TYR A 269 2.26 11.09 6.40
C TYR A 269 3.15 9.94 5.90
N ILE A 270 4.39 10.21 5.48
CA ILE A 270 5.33 9.16 5.09
C ILE A 270 5.60 8.24 6.29
N LYS A 271 5.87 8.81 7.47
CA LYS A 271 6.18 8.05 8.68
C LYS A 271 5.01 7.21 9.17
N THR A 272 3.81 7.79 9.24
CA THR A 272 2.64 7.18 9.89
C THR A 272 1.63 6.58 8.92
N GLY A 273 1.48 7.12 7.73
CA GLY A 273 0.57 6.62 6.69
C GLY A 273 1.24 5.59 5.79
N ALA A 274 2.45 5.86 5.31
CA ALA A 274 3.08 5.04 4.28
C ALA A 274 4.02 3.94 4.84
N ALA A 275 4.97 4.29 5.71
CA ALA A 275 6.12 3.46 6.05
C ALA A 275 5.94 2.56 7.29
N LYS A 276 4.96 2.83 8.17
CA LYS A 276 4.72 1.99 9.36
C LYS A 276 4.32 0.56 8.97
N LYS A 277 4.31 -0.36 9.95
CA LYS A 277 3.92 -1.77 9.72
C LYS A 277 2.53 -1.91 9.08
N GLU A 278 1.57 -1.16 9.59
CA GLU A 278 0.19 -1.03 9.08
C GLU A 278 0.06 0.02 7.96
N GLY A 279 1.18 0.50 7.42
CA GLY A 279 1.22 1.57 6.43
C GLY A 279 0.96 1.06 5.02
N LEU A 280 0.65 1.99 4.11
CA LEU A 280 0.22 1.67 2.75
C LEU A 280 1.26 0.83 1.98
N ILE A 281 2.55 1.08 2.16
CA ILE A 281 3.61 0.36 1.44
C ILE A 281 3.56 -1.13 1.80
N ARG A 282 3.53 -1.46 3.09
CA ARG A 282 3.48 -2.86 3.52
C ARG A 282 2.15 -3.51 3.22
N LYS A 283 1.05 -2.77 3.37
CA LYS A 283 -0.32 -3.28 3.24
C LYS A 283 -0.77 -3.52 1.79
N HIS A 284 -0.24 -2.75 0.83
CA HIS A 284 -0.70 -2.77 -0.56
C HIS A 284 0.40 -3.01 -1.60
N ILE A 285 1.68 -2.72 -1.30
CA ILE A 285 2.78 -2.96 -2.24
C ILE A 285 3.48 -4.28 -1.92
N LEU A 286 3.83 -4.53 -0.65
CA LEU A 286 4.53 -5.76 -0.24
C LEU A 286 3.58 -6.92 0.09
N ALA A 287 2.37 -6.59 0.52
CA ALA A 287 1.31 -7.55 0.77
C ALA A 287 0.05 -7.04 0.08
N THR A 288 -0.87 -7.96 -0.21
CA THR A 288 -2.21 -7.63 -0.67
C THR A 288 -3.17 -8.72 -0.20
N ARG A 289 -4.45 -8.39 -0.09
CA ARG A 289 -5.48 -9.42 0.09
C ARG A 289 -5.70 -10.07 -1.26
N SER A 290 -5.42 -11.37 -1.35
CA SER A 290 -5.67 -12.12 -2.56
C SER A 290 -7.15 -12.50 -2.67
N HIS A 291 -7.64 -12.52 -3.90
CA HIS A 291 -8.93 -13.13 -4.24
C HIS A 291 -8.71 -14.62 -4.56
N TRP A 292 -9.79 -15.43 -4.58
CA TRP A 292 -9.70 -16.88 -4.80
C TRP A 292 -8.77 -17.59 -3.81
N SER A 293 -8.85 -17.18 -2.54
CA SER A 293 -8.14 -17.79 -1.43
C SER A 293 -9.11 -18.31 -0.37
N ALA A 294 -8.70 -19.33 0.38
CA ALA A 294 -9.45 -19.88 1.50
C ALA A 294 -8.54 -20.08 2.72
N ARG A 295 -9.13 -20.20 3.90
CA ARG A 295 -8.44 -20.60 5.14
C ARG A 295 -9.38 -21.45 5.97
N ALA A 296 -8.88 -22.56 6.49
CA ALA A 296 -9.62 -23.46 7.35
C ALA A 296 -8.68 -24.22 8.28
N VAL A 297 -9.23 -24.79 9.34
CA VAL A 297 -8.54 -25.75 10.21
C VAL A 297 -8.16 -26.98 9.39
N ILE A 298 -6.96 -27.51 9.60
CA ILE A 298 -6.48 -28.71 8.91
C ILE A 298 -6.76 -29.99 9.67
N THR A 299 -7.00 -31.07 8.92
CA THR A 299 -7.14 -32.44 9.44
C THR A 299 -6.34 -33.43 8.60
N SER A 300 -6.06 -34.62 9.11
CA SER A 300 -5.34 -35.66 8.35
C SER A 300 -6.30 -36.38 7.39
N ILE A 301 -5.83 -36.68 6.18
CA ILE A 301 -6.46 -37.71 5.34
C ILE A 301 -6.12 -39.08 5.94
N THR A 302 -7.12 -39.91 6.19
CA THR A 302 -6.96 -41.24 6.83
C THR A 302 -6.99 -42.41 5.83
N ASN A 303 -7.63 -42.22 4.68
CA ASN A 303 -7.69 -43.22 3.61
C ASN A 303 -6.44 -43.17 2.72
N ASN A 304 -6.30 -44.10 1.78
CA ASN A 304 -5.23 -44.04 0.77
C ASN A 304 -5.30 -42.72 -0.04
N HIS A 305 -4.16 -42.05 -0.22
CA HIS A 305 -4.01 -40.75 -0.87
C HIS A 305 -2.55 -40.49 -1.26
N LYS A 306 -2.33 -39.60 -2.24
CA LYS A 306 -1.00 -39.04 -2.54
C LYS A 306 -0.65 -37.91 -1.58
N TYR A 307 0.64 -37.65 -1.42
CA TYR A 307 1.16 -36.67 -0.44
C TYR A 307 0.74 -35.22 -0.72
N ASP A 308 0.37 -34.90 -1.96
CA ASP A 308 0.00 -33.56 -2.43
C ASP A 308 -1.52 -33.36 -2.55
N GLU A 309 -2.34 -34.30 -2.07
CA GLU A 309 -3.79 -34.20 -2.12
C GLU A 309 -4.38 -33.30 -1.02
N LEU A 310 -5.46 -32.60 -1.38
CA LEU A 310 -6.32 -31.85 -0.48
C LEU A 310 -7.79 -32.25 -0.67
N HIS A 311 -8.46 -32.52 0.46
CA HIS A 311 -9.91 -32.62 0.52
C HIS A 311 -10.48 -31.36 1.13
N VAL A 312 -11.17 -30.55 0.34
CA VAL A 312 -11.69 -29.24 0.78
C VAL A 312 -13.14 -29.34 1.25
N PRO A 313 -13.54 -28.54 2.24
CA PRO A 313 -14.92 -28.53 2.72
C PRO A 313 -15.85 -27.87 1.70
N TRP A 314 -17.11 -28.30 1.69
CA TRP A 314 -18.12 -27.89 0.70
C TRP A 314 -18.21 -26.37 0.51
N GLY A 315 -18.39 -25.62 1.61
CA GLY A 315 -18.56 -24.18 1.55
C GLY A 315 -17.34 -23.44 0.99
N VAL A 316 -16.14 -23.94 1.27
CA VAL A 316 -14.89 -23.39 0.71
C VAL A 316 -14.84 -23.63 -0.80
N ALA A 317 -15.16 -24.84 -1.27
CA ALA A 317 -15.18 -25.15 -2.70
C ALA A 317 -16.19 -24.27 -3.45
N VAL A 318 -17.43 -24.19 -2.94
CA VAL A 318 -18.50 -23.38 -3.55
C VAL A 318 -18.13 -21.89 -3.58
N GLY A 319 -17.51 -21.38 -2.52
CA GLY A 319 -17.07 -19.98 -2.44
C GLY A 319 -15.89 -19.67 -3.36
N ALA A 320 -14.82 -20.48 -3.30
CA ALA A 320 -13.60 -20.27 -4.08
C ALA A 320 -13.80 -20.49 -5.58
N LEU A 321 -14.62 -21.47 -5.96
CA LEU A 321 -14.90 -21.82 -7.36
C LEU A 321 -16.19 -21.17 -7.90
N LYS A 322 -16.77 -20.20 -7.19
CA LYS A 322 -18.04 -19.54 -7.56
C LYS A 322 -18.12 -19.15 -9.04
N LEU A 323 -17.08 -18.52 -9.60
CA LEU A 323 -17.08 -18.10 -11.00
C LEU A 323 -16.99 -19.27 -11.99
N HIS A 324 -16.27 -20.33 -11.62
CA HIS A 324 -16.18 -21.57 -12.41
C HIS A 324 -17.54 -22.29 -12.41
N ILE A 325 -18.20 -22.36 -11.26
CA ILE A 325 -19.56 -22.89 -11.13
C ILE A 325 -20.54 -22.05 -11.98
N PHE A 326 -20.45 -20.71 -11.94
CA PHE A 326 -21.28 -19.83 -12.77
C PHE A 326 -21.08 -20.13 -14.27
N ASN A 327 -19.85 -20.33 -14.73
CA ASN A 327 -19.56 -20.69 -16.12
C ASN A 327 -20.26 -22.01 -16.53
N LYS A 328 -20.26 -23.01 -15.66
CA LYS A 328 -20.97 -24.28 -15.93
C LYS A 328 -22.49 -24.11 -15.89
N LEU A 329 -23.01 -23.39 -14.90
CA LEU A 329 -24.46 -23.16 -14.76
C LEU A 329 -25.05 -22.35 -15.92
N ILE A 330 -24.36 -21.31 -16.41
CA ILE A 330 -24.85 -20.50 -17.54
C ILE A 330 -24.88 -21.32 -18.83
N LYS A 331 -23.88 -22.18 -19.06
CA LYS A 331 -23.87 -23.13 -20.19
C LYS A 331 -24.99 -24.18 -20.11
N ARG A 332 -25.43 -24.49 -18.88
CA ARG A 332 -26.61 -25.33 -18.59
C ARG A 332 -27.94 -24.56 -18.63
N GLY A 333 -27.94 -23.30 -19.07
CA GLY A 333 -29.16 -22.49 -19.30
C GLY A 333 -29.67 -21.70 -18.09
N ASN A 334 -28.91 -21.59 -17.00
CA ASN A 334 -29.32 -20.79 -15.83
C ASN A 334 -29.11 -19.29 -16.10
N THR A 335 -30.05 -18.47 -15.64
CA THR A 335 -29.93 -17.00 -15.68
C THR A 335 -29.00 -16.48 -14.57
N PRO A 336 -28.42 -15.26 -14.70
CA PRO A 336 -27.55 -14.68 -13.68
C PRO A 336 -28.16 -14.63 -12.26
N ASN A 337 -29.45 -14.32 -12.15
CA ASN A 337 -30.14 -14.25 -10.86
C ASN A 337 -30.33 -15.63 -10.23
N GLU A 338 -30.66 -16.64 -11.03
CA GLU A 338 -30.77 -18.03 -10.57
C GLU A 338 -29.42 -18.57 -10.10
N MET A 339 -28.34 -18.29 -10.83
CA MET A 339 -26.99 -18.70 -10.44
C MET A 339 -26.59 -18.09 -9.09
N LEU A 340 -26.84 -16.78 -8.90
CA LEU A 340 -26.56 -16.10 -7.64
C LEU A 340 -27.38 -16.70 -6.49
N GLY A 341 -28.67 -16.94 -6.71
CA GLY A 341 -29.54 -17.58 -5.72
C GLY A 341 -29.08 -19.00 -5.36
N LYS A 342 -28.74 -19.82 -6.37
CA LYS A 342 -28.25 -21.20 -6.17
C LYS A 342 -26.96 -21.22 -5.36
N VAL A 343 -25.92 -20.50 -5.78
CA VAL A 343 -24.62 -20.52 -5.09
C VAL A 343 -24.74 -19.96 -3.68
N SER A 344 -25.54 -18.91 -3.46
CA SER A 344 -25.68 -18.33 -2.11
C SER A 344 -26.43 -19.28 -1.16
N LYS A 345 -27.50 -19.93 -1.65
CA LYS A 345 -28.27 -20.90 -0.86
C LYS A 345 -27.46 -22.16 -0.57
N TYR A 346 -26.82 -22.72 -1.60
CA TYR A 346 -26.12 -23.99 -1.52
C TYR A 346 -24.66 -23.84 -1.08
N ALA A 347 -24.20 -22.65 -0.69
CA ALA A 347 -22.90 -22.50 -0.01
C ALA A 347 -22.88 -23.21 1.36
N VAL A 348 -24.04 -23.32 2.02
CA VAL A 348 -24.19 -23.91 3.36
C VAL A 348 -25.01 -25.20 3.37
N THR A 349 -25.45 -25.67 2.21
CA THR A 349 -26.28 -26.88 2.09
C THR A 349 -25.88 -27.65 0.85
N TYR A 350 -25.74 -28.96 0.97
CA TYR A 350 -25.35 -29.83 -0.13
C TYR A 350 -26.36 -29.75 -1.28
N ASN A 351 -25.84 -29.78 -2.51
CA ASN A 351 -26.64 -29.83 -3.73
C ASN A 351 -25.95 -30.71 -4.77
N ARG A 352 -26.72 -31.66 -5.32
CA ARG A 352 -26.20 -32.63 -6.29
C ARG A 352 -25.70 -31.98 -7.59
N GLU A 353 -26.41 -31.00 -8.14
CA GLU A 353 -26.00 -30.34 -9.40
C GLU A 353 -24.65 -29.61 -9.24
N ILE A 354 -24.45 -28.95 -8.10
CA ILE A 354 -23.18 -28.29 -7.77
C ILE A 354 -22.07 -29.31 -7.50
N ASP A 355 -22.38 -30.43 -6.84
CA ASP A 355 -21.43 -31.53 -6.61
C ASP A 355 -20.94 -32.09 -7.96
N ASP A 356 -21.87 -32.37 -8.88
CA ASP A 356 -21.55 -32.84 -10.23
C ASP A 356 -20.65 -31.84 -10.97
N ILE A 357 -20.92 -30.53 -10.85
CA ILE A 357 -20.09 -29.47 -11.43
C ILE A 357 -18.69 -29.43 -10.80
N LEU A 358 -18.59 -29.56 -9.47
CA LEU A 358 -17.31 -29.51 -8.77
C LEU A 358 -16.43 -30.71 -9.15
N ASN A 359 -17.02 -31.91 -9.28
CA ASN A 359 -16.30 -33.09 -9.76
C ASN A 359 -15.89 -32.92 -11.23
N GLU A 360 -16.76 -32.40 -12.10
CA GLU A 360 -16.43 -32.05 -13.49
C GLU A 360 -15.23 -31.09 -13.55
N LEU A 361 -15.16 -30.07 -12.69
CA LEU A 361 -14.03 -29.12 -12.65
C LEU A 361 -12.72 -29.76 -12.18
N ILE A 362 -12.78 -30.74 -11.28
CA ILE A 362 -11.60 -31.49 -10.84
C ILE A 362 -11.10 -32.40 -11.97
N GLU A 363 -12.02 -33.11 -12.64
CA GLU A 363 -11.70 -34.02 -13.75
C GLU A 363 -11.19 -33.30 -15.01
N GLU A 364 -11.67 -32.08 -15.27
CA GLU A 364 -11.19 -31.25 -16.37
C GLU A 364 -9.82 -30.63 -16.13
N SER A 365 -9.33 -30.65 -14.89
CA SER A 365 -8.00 -30.14 -14.57
C SER A 365 -6.94 -30.92 -15.36
N PRO A 366 -5.95 -30.26 -16.01
CA PRO A 366 -4.84 -30.95 -16.66
C PRO A 366 -3.84 -31.54 -15.66
N TYR A 367 -4.09 -31.37 -14.35
CA TYR A 367 -3.30 -31.88 -13.23
C TYR A 367 -4.13 -32.92 -12.46
N ASP A 368 -3.51 -33.60 -11.49
CA ASP A 368 -4.17 -34.62 -10.64
C ASP A 368 -5.35 -34.09 -9.78
N GLY A 369 -5.58 -32.77 -9.79
CA GLY A 369 -6.71 -32.08 -9.19
C GLY A 369 -6.62 -30.58 -9.49
N ILE A 370 -7.40 -29.75 -8.80
CA ILE A 370 -7.30 -28.29 -8.99
C ILE A 370 -6.07 -27.76 -8.23
N PRO A 371 -5.05 -27.20 -8.93
CA PRO A 371 -3.81 -26.77 -8.29
C PRO A 371 -4.00 -25.54 -7.40
N VAL A 372 -3.47 -25.63 -6.19
CA VAL A 372 -3.48 -24.54 -5.20
C VAL A 372 -2.13 -24.44 -4.50
N THR A 373 -1.73 -23.23 -4.15
CA THR A 373 -0.72 -23.06 -3.09
C THR A 373 -1.40 -23.22 -1.75
N PHE A 374 -0.79 -23.98 -0.84
CA PHE A 374 -1.31 -24.25 0.49
C PHE A 374 -0.21 -24.06 1.53
N GLY A 375 -0.46 -23.26 2.55
CA GLY A 375 0.61 -22.92 3.50
C GLY A 375 0.13 -22.42 4.84
N ARG A 376 1.06 -22.43 5.80
CA ARG A 376 0.84 -21.94 7.17
C ARG A 376 1.61 -20.65 7.40
N ASN A 377 0.99 -19.74 8.15
CA ASN A 377 1.66 -18.55 8.67
C ASN A 377 2.20 -18.84 10.08
N PRO A 378 3.40 -18.36 10.46
CA PRO A 378 4.35 -17.61 9.64
C PRO A 378 5.12 -18.49 8.64
N SER A 379 5.34 -18.00 7.42
CA SER A 379 6.12 -18.71 6.39
C SER A 379 7.61 -18.41 6.54
N LEU A 380 8.34 -19.30 7.23
CA LEU A 380 9.76 -19.12 7.57
C LEU A 380 10.71 -19.67 6.51
N VAL A 381 10.29 -20.73 5.81
CA VAL A 381 11.07 -21.40 4.76
C VAL A 381 10.21 -21.57 3.52
N ARG A 382 10.82 -21.80 2.36
CA ARG A 382 10.05 -22.03 1.11
C ARG A 382 8.96 -23.07 1.30
N ALA A 383 9.28 -24.19 1.94
CA ALA A 383 8.35 -25.30 2.14
C ALA A 383 7.17 -25.00 3.07
N SER A 384 7.11 -23.80 3.67
CA SER A 384 5.95 -23.38 4.44
C SER A 384 4.71 -23.11 3.57
N ILE A 385 4.92 -22.94 2.26
CA ILE A 385 3.89 -22.88 1.23
C ILE A 385 4.22 -23.94 0.19
N GLN A 386 3.28 -24.83 -0.09
CA GLN A 386 3.45 -25.97 -0.98
C GLN A 386 2.41 -25.94 -2.10
N LEU A 387 2.77 -26.41 -3.29
CA LEU A 387 1.78 -26.72 -4.32
C LEU A 387 1.07 -28.02 -3.94
N MET A 388 -0.25 -27.98 -3.88
CA MET A 388 -1.11 -29.12 -3.58
C MET A 388 -2.29 -29.15 -4.57
N ASN A 389 -2.99 -30.27 -4.66
CA ASN A 389 -4.09 -30.48 -5.59
C ASN A 389 -5.39 -30.74 -4.83
N ILE A 390 -6.44 -29.94 -5.11
CA ILE A 390 -7.78 -30.25 -4.64
C ILE A 390 -8.31 -31.41 -5.47
N THR A 391 -8.30 -32.60 -4.89
CA THR A 391 -8.76 -33.86 -5.53
C THR A 391 -10.18 -34.22 -5.13
N LYS A 392 -10.68 -33.64 -4.03
CA LYS A 392 -11.99 -33.99 -3.50
C LYS A 392 -12.67 -32.82 -2.79
N VAL A 393 -13.98 -32.70 -3.00
CA VAL A 393 -14.86 -31.87 -2.18
C VAL A 393 -15.63 -32.76 -1.20
N LYS A 394 -15.60 -32.39 0.08
CA LYS A 394 -16.35 -33.10 1.13
C LYS A 394 -17.84 -32.77 1.00
N LYS A 395 -18.69 -33.81 1.01
CA LYS A 395 -20.15 -33.66 0.86
C LYS A 395 -20.87 -33.30 2.15
N ASP A 396 -20.28 -33.66 3.29
CA ASP A 396 -20.78 -33.25 4.60
C ASP A 396 -20.51 -31.76 4.80
N THR A 397 -21.58 -30.96 4.80
CA THR A 397 -21.50 -29.51 4.98
C THR A 397 -21.18 -29.08 6.41
N SER A 398 -21.23 -30.00 7.38
CA SER A 398 -20.84 -29.73 8.77
C SER A 398 -19.32 -29.82 8.96
N ASP A 399 -18.61 -30.58 8.12
CA ASP A 399 -17.15 -30.59 8.10
C ASP A 399 -16.63 -29.34 7.36
N THR A 400 -16.04 -28.43 8.14
CA THR A 400 -15.47 -27.16 7.67
C THR A 400 -13.94 -27.19 7.57
N THR A 401 -13.34 -28.37 7.72
CA THR A 401 -11.88 -28.55 7.73
C THR A 401 -11.33 -28.90 6.36
N ILE A 402 -10.08 -28.51 6.08
CA ILE A 402 -9.33 -28.98 4.91
C ILE A 402 -8.51 -30.20 5.33
N SER A 403 -8.68 -31.35 4.67
CA SER A 403 -7.85 -32.51 4.96
C SER A 403 -6.64 -32.56 4.03
N MET A 404 -5.46 -32.85 4.59
CA MET A 404 -4.20 -32.98 3.86
C MET A 404 -3.42 -34.24 4.29
N SER A 405 -2.39 -34.59 3.51
CA SER A 405 -1.49 -35.67 3.90
C SER A 405 -0.64 -35.32 5.12
N ILE A 406 -0.53 -36.28 6.05
CA ILE A 406 0.42 -36.18 7.18
C ILE A 406 1.86 -36.03 6.67
N LEU A 407 2.20 -36.58 5.51
CA LEU A 407 3.56 -36.52 4.95
C LEU A 407 4.01 -35.09 4.58
N SER A 408 3.06 -34.19 4.35
CA SER A 408 3.34 -32.82 3.90
C SER A 408 3.35 -31.78 5.03
N VAL A 409 3.01 -32.15 6.27
CA VAL A 409 2.89 -31.18 7.39
C VAL A 409 4.23 -30.64 7.91
N LYS A 410 5.35 -31.33 7.61
CA LYS A 410 6.66 -30.95 8.14
C LYS A 410 7.15 -29.60 7.61
N GLY A 411 6.95 -29.32 6.32
CA GLY A 411 7.39 -28.07 5.67
C GLY A 411 6.70 -26.82 6.25
N PRO A 412 5.37 -26.82 6.37
CA PRO A 412 4.60 -25.79 7.07
C PRO A 412 4.76 -25.80 8.59
N ASN A 413 5.47 -26.78 9.15
CA ASN A 413 5.58 -27.03 10.58
C ASN A 413 4.20 -27.15 11.26
N ALA A 414 3.23 -27.75 10.58
CA ALA A 414 1.86 -27.85 11.05
C ALA A 414 1.61 -29.15 11.82
N ASP A 415 0.60 -29.14 12.67
CA ASP A 415 0.02 -30.34 13.28
C ASP A 415 -1.52 -30.32 13.17
N PHE A 416 -2.20 -31.27 13.79
CA PHE A 416 -3.65 -31.42 13.69
C PHE A 416 -4.34 -31.12 15.03
N ASP A 417 -3.89 -30.08 15.75
CA ASP A 417 -4.42 -29.69 17.06
C ASP A 417 -5.41 -28.49 17.02
N GLY A 418 -5.70 -27.99 15.82
CA GLY A 418 -6.46 -26.75 15.60
C GLY A 418 -5.76 -25.77 14.66
N ASP A 419 -4.57 -26.12 14.18
CA ASP A 419 -3.82 -25.37 13.17
C ASP A 419 -4.66 -25.04 11.93
N GLU A 420 -4.49 -23.81 11.43
CA GLU A 420 -5.16 -23.31 10.23
C GLU A 420 -4.16 -23.04 9.11
N MET A 421 -4.54 -23.41 7.89
CA MET A 421 -3.74 -23.18 6.69
C MET A 421 -4.56 -22.47 5.62
N GLY A 422 -3.86 -21.66 4.82
CA GLY A 422 -4.43 -20.89 3.72
C GLY A 422 -4.16 -21.53 2.37
N ALA A 423 -5.18 -21.56 1.51
CA ALA A 423 -5.09 -21.98 0.12
C ALA A 423 -5.25 -20.79 -0.83
N MET A 424 -4.54 -20.76 -1.96
CA MET A 424 -4.78 -19.84 -3.07
C MET A 424 -4.77 -20.60 -4.39
N LEU A 425 -5.84 -20.44 -5.18
CA LEU A 425 -6.02 -21.14 -6.45
C LEU A 425 -5.09 -20.61 -7.54
N ALA A 426 -4.53 -21.51 -8.34
CA ALA A 426 -3.96 -21.13 -9.63
C ALA A 426 -5.09 -20.97 -10.65
N LEU A 427 -5.25 -19.77 -11.19
CA LEU A 427 -6.36 -19.46 -12.11
C LEU A 427 -6.04 -19.79 -13.57
N ASP A 428 -4.78 -20.04 -13.90
CA ASP A 428 -4.34 -20.44 -15.23
C ASP A 428 -3.22 -21.48 -15.16
N ASN A 429 -3.06 -22.24 -16.26
CA ASN A 429 -2.08 -23.33 -16.34
C ASN A 429 -0.65 -22.80 -16.22
N LYS A 430 -0.36 -21.61 -16.75
CA LYS A 430 0.99 -21.02 -16.66
C LYS A 430 1.39 -20.79 -15.20
N THR A 431 0.47 -20.30 -14.39
CA THR A 431 0.66 -20.04 -12.96
C THR A 431 0.81 -21.36 -12.21
N ALA A 432 -0.02 -22.36 -12.51
CA ALA A 432 0.10 -23.69 -11.94
C ALA A 432 1.46 -24.35 -12.27
N ASP A 433 1.90 -24.26 -13.53
CA ASP A 433 3.20 -24.77 -13.97
C ASP A 433 4.36 -24.07 -13.26
N MET A 434 4.28 -22.74 -13.09
CA MET A 434 5.27 -21.99 -12.30
C MET A 434 5.25 -22.39 -10.81
N MET A 435 4.09 -22.73 -10.27
CA MET A 435 3.95 -23.21 -8.88
C MET A 435 4.50 -24.62 -8.70
N TYR A 436 4.85 -25.38 -9.75
CA TYR A 436 5.55 -26.66 -9.60
C TYR A 436 6.89 -26.49 -8.87
N GLU A 437 7.53 -25.32 -9.07
CA GLU A 437 8.28 -24.47 -8.11
C GLU A 437 8.12 -24.69 -6.59
N LEU A 438 6.99 -25.19 -6.11
CA LEU A 438 6.60 -25.24 -4.70
C LEU A 438 6.12 -26.64 -4.30
N ALA A 439 6.22 -27.63 -5.17
CA ALA A 439 5.76 -28.98 -4.85
C ALA A 439 6.52 -29.54 -3.62
N PRO A 440 5.85 -30.30 -2.73
CA PRO A 440 6.44 -30.80 -1.48
C PRO A 440 7.78 -31.51 -1.69
N HIS A 441 7.86 -32.38 -2.70
CA HIS A 441 9.04 -33.19 -3.03
C HIS A 441 10.24 -32.38 -3.54
N LYS A 442 10.04 -31.11 -3.93
CA LYS A 442 11.14 -30.22 -4.35
C LYS A 442 11.82 -29.49 -3.19
N SER A 443 11.39 -29.70 -1.94
CA SER A 443 11.93 -29.01 -0.76
C SER A 443 13.15 -29.71 -0.15
N VAL A 444 14.01 -30.28 -1.00
CA VAL A 444 15.17 -31.11 -0.62
C VAL A 444 16.36 -30.28 -0.15
N GLY A 445 16.67 -29.17 -0.83
CA GLY A 445 17.83 -28.35 -0.51
C GLY A 445 17.60 -27.44 0.71
N SER A 446 18.61 -27.32 1.57
CA SER A 446 18.61 -26.36 2.66
C SER A 446 18.79 -24.93 2.14
N LEU A 447 17.96 -24.00 2.62
CA LEU A 447 18.09 -22.57 2.30
C LEU A 447 19.12 -21.87 3.18
N THR A 448 19.51 -22.48 4.30
CA THR A 448 20.42 -21.89 5.29
C THR A 448 21.80 -22.53 5.28
N GLU A 449 21.91 -23.77 4.81
CA GLU A 449 23.15 -24.54 4.76
C GLU A 449 23.49 -24.85 3.30
N PRO A 450 24.48 -24.16 2.70
CA PRO A 450 24.94 -24.47 1.35
C PRO A 450 25.31 -25.96 1.23
N TYR A 451 24.79 -26.65 0.21
CA TYR A 451 24.92 -28.10 0.01
C TYR A 451 24.32 -28.99 1.11
N GLY A 452 23.57 -28.41 2.06
CA GLY A 452 22.86 -29.15 3.09
C GLY A 452 21.52 -29.69 2.63
N ILE A 453 21.09 -30.80 3.23
CA ILE A 453 19.75 -31.36 3.04
C ILE A 453 18.78 -30.69 4.01
N SER A 454 17.60 -30.33 3.52
CA SER A 454 16.54 -29.72 4.30
C SER A 454 15.96 -30.69 5.33
N LYS A 455 15.72 -30.18 6.54
CA LYS A 455 14.99 -30.91 7.59
C LYS A 455 13.51 -31.14 7.24
N ASN A 456 13.02 -30.56 6.15
CA ASN A 456 11.64 -30.76 5.68
C ASN A 456 11.38 -32.18 5.16
N LEU A 457 12.43 -32.94 4.81
CA LEU A 457 12.31 -34.32 4.36
C LEU A 457 12.09 -35.32 5.50
N SER A 458 12.17 -34.89 6.76
CA SER A 458 11.94 -35.80 7.87
C SER A 458 10.47 -36.22 7.91
N LEU A 459 10.22 -37.53 7.92
CA LEU A 459 8.89 -38.07 8.16
C LEU A 459 8.38 -37.65 9.55
N PRO A 460 7.08 -37.33 9.70
CA PRO A 460 6.48 -37.06 11.00
C PRO A 460 6.66 -38.24 11.95
N LYS A 461 6.93 -37.96 13.23
CA LYS A 461 7.15 -39.00 14.26
C LYS A 461 6.02 -40.04 14.34
N PRO A 462 4.73 -39.67 14.26
CA PRO A 462 3.66 -40.66 14.27
C PRO A 462 3.74 -41.63 13.08
N ALA A 463 4.03 -41.12 11.88
CA ALA A 463 4.19 -41.95 10.69
C ALA A 463 5.38 -42.90 10.82
N LEU A 464 6.53 -42.40 11.28
CA LEU A 464 7.72 -43.23 11.54
C LEU A 464 7.44 -44.31 12.59
N SER A 465 6.74 -43.97 13.67
CA SER A 465 6.41 -44.94 14.72
C SER A 465 5.53 -46.06 14.18
N VAL A 466 4.51 -45.74 13.39
CA VAL A 466 3.62 -46.74 12.80
C VAL A 466 4.38 -47.62 11.80
N MET A 467 5.21 -47.02 10.94
CA MET A 467 6.03 -47.77 9.98
C MET A 467 7.04 -48.69 10.68
N ALA A 468 7.71 -48.20 11.72
CA ALA A 468 8.69 -48.98 12.48
C ALA A 468 8.01 -50.13 13.23
N SER A 469 6.91 -49.88 13.94
CA SER A 469 6.14 -50.93 14.61
C SER A 469 5.62 -51.97 13.62
N TRP A 470 5.12 -51.55 12.46
CA TRP A 470 4.70 -52.50 11.43
C TRP A 470 5.86 -53.34 10.87
N MET A 471 7.06 -52.77 10.75
CA MET A 471 8.25 -53.51 10.35
C MET A 471 8.74 -54.48 11.44
N GLU A 472 8.57 -54.14 12.72
CA GLU A 472 8.97 -54.97 13.87
C GLU A 472 7.96 -56.07 14.21
N ASP A 473 6.66 -55.86 13.99
CA ASP A 473 5.57 -56.81 14.28
C ASP A 473 5.45 -57.97 13.25
N ARG A 474 6.41 -58.13 12.33
CA ARG A 474 6.43 -59.28 11.40
C ARG A 474 6.91 -60.56 12.09
N ASP A 475 5.98 -61.44 12.42
CA ASP A 475 6.23 -62.82 12.90
C ASP A 475 6.59 -63.80 11.76
N ASP A 476 6.68 -63.34 10.51
CA ASP A 476 6.64 -64.14 9.28
C ASP A 476 7.94 -64.17 8.43
N GLY A 477 9.07 -63.70 8.96
CA GLY A 477 10.39 -63.85 8.33
C GLY A 477 10.81 -62.70 7.40
N PRO A 478 11.95 -62.81 6.69
CA PRO A 478 12.55 -61.68 5.95
C PRO A 478 11.68 -61.19 4.79
N VAL A 479 11.86 -59.91 4.42
CA VAL A 479 11.16 -59.21 3.34
C VAL A 479 11.13 -60.05 2.06
N THR A 480 9.94 -60.34 1.56
CA THR A 480 9.76 -61.13 0.34
C THR A 480 9.90 -60.26 -0.91
N THR A 481 10.13 -60.90 -2.06
CA THR A 481 10.15 -60.21 -3.36
C THR A 481 8.82 -59.51 -3.68
N ASP A 482 7.71 -60.04 -3.16
CA ASP A 482 6.37 -59.46 -3.31
C ASP A 482 6.20 -58.21 -2.43
N ASP A 483 6.76 -58.21 -1.22
CA ASP A 483 6.82 -57.01 -0.37
C ASP A 483 7.68 -55.92 -1.01
N MET A 484 8.80 -56.29 -1.62
CA MET A 484 9.64 -55.34 -2.37
C MET A 484 8.89 -54.80 -3.57
N SER A 485 8.17 -55.64 -4.32
CA SER A 485 7.32 -55.21 -5.43
C SER A 485 6.17 -54.29 -4.98
N PHE A 486 5.60 -54.52 -3.79
CA PHE A 486 4.59 -53.65 -3.22
C PHE A 486 5.19 -52.30 -2.79
N MET A 487 6.35 -52.29 -2.15
CA MET A 487 7.06 -51.06 -1.76
C MET A 487 7.53 -50.28 -2.99
N GLU A 488 7.97 -50.95 -4.06
CA GLU A 488 8.28 -50.33 -5.35
C GLU A 488 7.03 -49.78 -6.05
N SER A 489 5.84 -50.35 -5.79
CA SER A 489 4.57 -49.81 -6.31
C SER A 489 4.07 -48.57 -5.55
N LEU A 490 4.65 -48.29 -4.37
CA LEU A 490 4.36 -47.10 -3.56
C LEU A 490 5.34 -45.95 -3.81
N ALA A 491 6.46 -46.21 -4.52
CA ALA A 491 7.43 -45.21 -4.98
C ALA A 491 7.04 -44.68 -6.36
#